data_AF-A0A226DY52-F1
#
_entry.id   AF-A0A226DY52-F1
#
_cell.length_a   1.000
_cell.length_b   1.000
_cell.length_c   1.000
_cell.angle_alpha   90.00
_cell.angle_beta   90.00
_cell.angle_gamma   90.00
#
_symmetry.space_group_name_H-M   'P 1'
#
loop_
_entity.id
_entity.type
_entity.pdbx_description
1 polymer ?
#
loop_
_entity_poly.entity_id
_entity_poly.type
_entity_poly.pdbx_seq_one_letter_code
_entity_poly.pdbx_strand_id
1 'polypeptide(L)'
;MVRTCVLALIAVELVKSVLAFLIVGLIVMFAAAEGASRLDNCIKRSPTSRTVSKLGILRLYREIQIWNQHTNSSFCYKAIPPLIFFGLVIVIIVNHATIKLFGVLPGIIYPIAPGTSLMAAVLFMTLLPQAARTHANSSRFLASVKNTVIGKYEIKVAHSLRPIGAECGPFGIIRNSWVSKFLETDLNYTFTALLTF
;
A
#
# COMPACT_ATOMS: atom_id res chain seq x y z
N MET A 1 19.83 -23.91 24.79
CA MET A 1 18.88 -22.97 25.42
C MET A 1 19.19 -21.50 25.15
N VAL A 2 20.44 -21.02 25.32
CA VAL A 2 20.77 -19.61 25.04
C VAL A 2 20.48 -19.20 23.58
N ARG A 3 20.84 -20.04 22.60
CA ARG A 3 20.61 -19.77 21.17
C ARG A 3 19.12 -19.62 20.81
N THR A 4 18.26 -20.46 21.38
CA THR A 4 16.81 -20.38 21.14
C THR A 4 16.17 -19.15 21.77
N CYS A 5 16.62 -18.72 22.96
CA CYS A 5 16.18 -17.46 23.56
C CYS A 5 16.60 -16.25 22.71
N VAL A 6 17.85 -16.22 22.22
CA VAL A 6 18.33 -15.12 21.38
C VAL A 6 17.53 -15.04 20.07
N LEU A 7 17.26 -16.17 19.42
CA LEU A 7 16.43 -16.20 18.21
C LEU A 7 14.99 -15.71 18.45
N ALA A 8 14.39 -16.10 19.58
CA ALA A 8 13.05 -15.64 19.94
C ALA A 8 13.00 -14.13 20.18
N LEU A 9 14.00 -13.56 20.88
CA LEU A 9 14.09 -12.11 21.09
C LEU A 9 14.25 -11.35 19.77
N ILE A 10 15.11 -11.83 18.88
CA ILE A 10 15.30 -11.22 17.55
C ILE A 10 13.99 -11.27 16.76
N ALA A 11 13.28 -12.41 16.77
CA ALA A 11 12.00 -12.54 16.07
C ALA A 11 10.95 -11.54 16.60
N VAL A 12 10.87 -11.37 17.93
CA VAL A 12 9.94 -10.40 18.55
C VAL A 12 10.27 -8.97 18.13
N GLU A 13 11.54 -8.57 18.14
CA GLU A 13 11.94 -7.22 17.72
C GLU A 13 11.73 -6.98 16.21
N LEU A 14 11.92 -8.01 15.38
CA LEU A 14 11.59 -7.95 13.96
C LEU A 14 10.09 -7.75 13.73
N VAL A 15 9.24 -8.50 14.43
CA VAL A 15 7.78 -8.37 14.33
C VAL A 15 7.33 -6.97 14.75
N LYS A 16 7.84 -6.45 15.87
CA LYS A 16 7.55 -5.08 16.31
C LYS A 16 7.95 -4.05 15.27
N SER A 17 9.14 -4.20 14.68
CA SER A 17 9.66 -3.30 13.65
C SER A 17 8.75 -3.30 12.41
N VAL A 18 8.38 -4.49 11.91
CA VAL A 18 7.47 -4.63 10.76
C VAL A 18 6.11 -3.99 11.06
N LEU A 19 5.56 -4.23 12.26
CA LEU A 19 4.28 -3.67 12.68
C LEU A 19 4.34 -2.13 12.80
N ALA A 20 5.41 -1.58 13.34
CA ALA A 20 5.63 -0.14 13.40
C ALA A 20 5.73 0.49 12.00
N PHE A 21 6.50 -0.12 11.09
CA PHE A 21 6.57 0.32 9.69
C PHE A 21 5.20 0.30 9.01
N LEU A 22 4.40 -0.72 9.30
CA LEU A 22 3.07 -0.85 8.73
C LEU A 22 2.10 0.21 9.25
N ILE A 23 2.09 0.46 10.55
CA ILE A 23 1.25 1.51 11.16
C ILE A 23 1.61 2.87 10.55
N VAL A 24 2.90 3.20 10.47
CA VAL A 24 3.36 4.45 9.87
C VAL A 24 2.95 4.54 8.41
N GLY A 25 3.16 3.47 7.64
CA GLY A 25 2.75 3.40 6.22
C GLY A 25 1.25 3.60 6.04
N LEU A 26 0.42 2.95 6.86
CA LEU A 26 -1.04 3.10 6.83
C LEU A 26 -1.48 4.52 7.19
N ILE A 27 -0.90 5.13 8.23
CA ILE A 27 -1.24 6.50 8.63
C ILE A 27 -0.95 7.47 7.50
N VAL A 28 0.23 7.37 6.87
CA VAL A 28 0.63 8.24 5.76
C VAL A 28 -0.31 8.06 4.56
N MET A 29 -0.60 6.81 4.20
CA MET A 29 -1.50 6.51 3.08
C MET A 29 -2.95 6.94 3.35
N PHE A 30 -3.42 6.79 4.59
CA PHE A 30 -4.75 7.23 5.01
C PHE A 30 -4.85 8.77 5.00
N ALA A 31 -3.86 9.47 5.54
CA ALA A 31 -3.80 10.93 5.51
C ALA A 31 -3.79 11.47 4.07
N ALA A 32 -3.03 10.84 3.16
CA ALA A 32 -3.01 11.21 1.75
C ALA A 32 -4.36 10.93 1.05
N ALA A 33 -4.99 9.78 1.32
CA ALA A 33 -6.29 9.42 0.76
C ALA A 33 -7.42 10.35 1.24
N GLU A 34 -7.44 10.66 2.54
CA GLU A 34 -8.43 11.54 3.15
C GLU A 34 -8.20 13.01 2.74
N GLY A 35 -6.94 13.44 2.62
CA GLY A 35 -6.61 14.75 2.05
C GLY A 35 -7.16 14.91 0.63
N ALA A 36 -6.95 13.89 -0.22
CA ALA A 36 -7.49 13.90 -1.58
C ALA A 36 -9.02 13.83 -1.63
N SER A 37 -9.66 13.05 -0.73
CA SER A 37 -11.14 12.94 -0.67
C SER A 37 -11.79 14.26 -0.25
N ARG A 38 -11.23 14.93 0.76
CA ARG A 38 -11.72 16.23 1.24
C ARG A 38 -11.55 17.31 0.18
N LEU A 39 -10.44 17.31 -0.54
CA LEU A 39 -10.22 18.22 -1.66
C LEU A 39 -11.26 18.01 -2.78
N ASP A 40 -11.57 16.77 -3.14
CA ASP A 40 -12.61 16.45 -4.13
C ASP A 40 -13.99 16.93 -3.68
N ASN A 41 -14.33 16.71 -2.41
CA ASN A 41 -15.58 17.20 -1.84
C ASN A 41 -15.66 18.74 -1.80
N CYS A 42 -14.56 19.43 -1.52
CA CYS A 42 -14.51 20.90 -1.56
C CYS A 42 -14.76 21.44 -2.98
N ILE A 43 -14.22 20.78 -4.01
CA ILE A 43 -14.47 21.17 -5.40
C ILE A 43 -15.93 20.93 -5.79
N LYS A 44 -16.49 19.76 -5.46
CA LYS A 44 -17.89 19.42 -5.77
C LYS A 44 -18.90 20.30 -5.04
N ARG A 45 -18.60 20.65 -3.78
CA ARG A 45 -19.48 21.47 -2.93
C ARG A 45 -19.40 22.97 -3.22
N SER A 46 -18.54 23.40 -4.15
CA SER A 46 -18.48 24.79 -4.62
C SER A 46 -19.10 24.94 -6.02
N PRO A 47 -20.42 24.75 -6.20
CA PRO A 47 -21.05 24.90 -7.52
C PRO A 47 -21.27 26.36 -7.94
N THR A 48 -21.13 27.34 -7.03
CA THR A 48 -21.76 28.66 -7.23
C THR A 48 -20.82 29.87 -7.33
N SER A 49 -19.51 29.72 -7.12
CA SER A 49 -18.59 30.87 -7.29
C SER A 49 -17.60 30.63 -8.42
N ARG A 50 -17.96 31.15 -9.60
CA ARG A 50 -17.08 31.24 -10.79
C ARG A 50 -15.85 32.14 -10.55
N THR A 51 -15.74 32.80 -9.40
CA THR A 51 -14.79 33.89 -9.14
C THR A 51 -13.88 33.68 -7.94
N VAL A 52 -14.16 32.75 -7.02
CA VAL A 52 -13.20 32.43 -5.94
C VAL A 52 -12.10 31.54 -6.51
N SER A 53 -10.86 32.03 -6.47
CA SER A 53 -9.69 31.37 -7.07
C SER A 53 -9.55 29.94 -6.54
N LYS A 54 -9.72 28.94 -7.42
CA LYS A 54 -9.44 27.52 -7.11
C LYS A 54 -7.95 27.23 -6.94
N LEU A 55 -7.13 28.26 -7.18
CA LEU A 55 -5.70 28.27 -6.97
C LEU A 55 -5.26 27.79 -5.59
N GLY A 56 -5.99 28.11 -4.51
CA GLY A 56 -5.66 27.65 -3.16
C GLY A 56 -5.72 26.13 -3.02
N ILE A 57 -6.76 25.52 -3.57
CA ILE A 57 -6.97 24.06 -3.58
C ILE A 57 -5.88 23.38 -4.43
N LEU A 58 -5.56 23.95 -5.60
CA LEU A 58 -4.49 23.46 -6.47
C LEU A 58 -3.12 23.53 -5.79
N ARG A 59 -2.84 24.61 -5.05
CA ARG A 59 -1.59 24.77 -4.29
C ARG A 59 -1.47 23.73 -3.18
N LEU A 60 -2.55 23.50 -2.43
CA LEU A 60 -2.57 22.49 -1.37
C LEU A 60 -2.39 21.07 -1.94
N TYR A 61 -3.05 20.75 -3.06
CA TYR A 61 -2.82 19.46 -3.73
C TYR A 61 -1.36 19.30 -4.19
N ARG A 62 -0.74 20.37 -4.70
CA ARG A 62 0.67 20.37 -5.10
C ARG A 62 1.60 20.11 -3.91
N GLU A 63 1.31 20.68 -2.75
CA GLU A 63 2.06 20.43 -1.51
C GLU A 63 1.93 18.96 -1.08
N ILE A 64 0.72 18.39 -1.11
CA ILE A 64 0.51 16.95 -0.85
C ILE A 64 1.26 16.09 -1.87
N GLN A 65 1.27 16.49 -3.15
CA GLN A 65 2.00 15.76 -4.20
C GLN A 65 3.51 15.76 -3.95
N ILE A 66 4.09 16.89 -3.55
CA ILE A 66 5.51 16.99 -3.20
C ILE A 66 5.82 16.11 -1.99
N TRP A 67 4.98 16.15 -0.95
CA TRP A 67 5.12 15.28 0.22
C TRP A 67 5.05 13.81 -0.16
N ASN A 68 4.08 13.40 -0.97
CA ASN A 68 3.95 12.02 -1.40
C ASN A 68 5.12 11.57 -2.28
N GLN A 69 5.64 12.45 -3.15
CA GLN A 69 6.82 12.15 -3.95
C GLN A 69 8.06 11.97 -3.07
N HIS A 70 8.23 12.80 -2.04
CA HIS A 70 9.32 12.65 -1.08
C HIS A 70 9.19 11.34 -0.29
N THR A 71 8.01 11.05 0.26
CA THR A 71 7.73 9.77 0.94
C THR A 71 7.96 8.59 0.01
N ASN A 72 7.54 8.67 -1.25
CA ASN A 72 7.75 7.59 -2.20
C ASN A 72 9.23 7.34 -2.46
N SER A 73 10.01 8.40 -2.71
CA SER A 73 11.44 8.28 -2.99
C SER A 73 12.25 7.82 -1.77
N SER A 74 11.89 8.28 -0.58
CA SER A 74 12.62 7.98 0.66
C SER A 74 12.23 6.62 1.24
N PHE A 75 10.94 6.30 1.23
CA PHE A 75 10.37 5.14 1.90
C PHE A 75 9.85 4.10 0.91
N CYS A 76 8.84 4.43 0.11
CA CYS A 76 8.11 3.43 -0.69
C CYS A 76 9.03 2.70 -1.68
N TYR A 77 9.91 3.43 -2.36
CA TYR A 77 10.84 2.89 -3.34
C TYR A 77 11.80 1.85 -2.75
N LYS A 78 12.24 2.06 -1.50
CA LYS A 78 13.25 1.21 -0.85
C LYS A 78 12.63 0.10 0.00
N ALA A 79 11.53 0.39 0.68
CA ALA A 79 10.93 -0.51 1.66
C ALA A 79 9.88 -1.45 1.04
N ILE A 80 9.05 -0.97 0.12
CA ILE A 80 7.91 -1.74 -0.38
C ILE A 80 8.35 -2.94 -1.23
N PRO A 81 9.25 -2.82 -2.23
CA PRO A 81 9.66 -3.97 -3.03
C PRO A 81 10.22 -5.15 -2.23
N PRO A 82 11.19 -4.98 -1.30
CA PRO A 82 11.68 -6.09 -0.50
C PRO A 82 10.60 -6.61 0.47
N LEU A 83 9.76 -5.73 1.04
CA LEU A 83 8.66 -6.19 1.90
C LEU A 83 7.67 -7.10 1.16
N ILE A 84 7.29 -6.73 -0.06
CA ILE A 84 6.40 -7.54 -0.90
C ILE A 84 7.09 -8.86 -1.28
N PHE A 85 8.34 -8.80 -1.74
CA PHE A 85 9.08 -9.99 -2.17
C PHE A 85 9.31 -10.97 -1.03
N PHE A 86 9.89 -10.52 0.09
CA PHE A 86 10.14 -11.37 1.24
C PHE A 86 8.84 -11.85 1.89
N GLY A 87 7.81 -10.99 1.97
CA GLY A 87 6.52 -11.37 2.51
C GLY A 87 5.87 -12.50 1.71
N LEU A 88 5.88 -12.42 0.38
CA LEU A 88 5.32 -13.46 -0.50
C LEU A 88 6.11 -14.77 -0.37
N VAL A 89 7.45 -14.71 -0.39
CA VAL A 89 8.30 -15.90 -0.22
C VAL A 89 8.05 -16.58 1.14
N ILE A 90 7.97 -15.79 2.22
CA ILE A 90 7.69 -16.31 3.56
C ILE A 90 6.32 -16.97 3.60
N VAL A 91 5.27 -16.34 3.05
CA VAL A 91 3.92 -16.91 3.01
C VAL A 91 3.91 -18.26 2.30
N ILE A 92 4.53 -18.36 1.11
CA ILE A 92 4.62 -19.63 0.36
C ILE A 92 5.35 -20.71 1.18
N ILE A 93 6.53 -20.39 1.72
CA ILE A 93 7.33 -21.36 2.49
C ILE A 93 6.59 -21.82 3.75
N VAL A 94 5.99 -20.88 4.48
CA VAL A 94 5.26 -21.17 5.73
C VAL A 94 4.01 -22.00 5.44
N ASN A 95 3.24 -21.67 4.41
CA ASN A 95 2.07 -22.45 4.01
C ASN A 95 2.47 -23.87 3.59
N HIS A 96 3.51 -24.00 2.76
CA HIS A 96 4.04 -25.31 2.35
C HIS A 96 4.53 -26.14 3.54
N ALA A 97 5.31 -25.52 4.44
CA ALA A 97 5.80 -26.19 5.64
C ALA A 97 4.66 -26.62 6.57
N THR A 98 3.62 -25.79 6.74
CA THR A 98 2.45 -26.11 7.57
C THR A 98 1.75 -27.38 7.10
N ILE A 99 1.59 -27.52 5.78
CA ILE A 99 0.89 -28.67 5.19
C ILE A 99 1.76 -29.92 5.25
N LYS A 100 3.06 -29.79 4.93
CA LYS A 100 3.99 -30.94 4.91
C LYS A 100 4.30 -31.49 6.31
N LEU A 101 4.36 -30.64 7.31
CA LEU A 101 4.69 -31.02 8.70
C LEU A 101 3.43 -31.26 9.54
N PHE A 102 2.27 -31.42 8.91
CA PHE A 102 1.02 -31.78 9.58
C PHE A 102 1.20 -33.09 10.36
N GLY A 103 1.02 -33.04 11.68
CA GLY A 103 1.18 -34.20 12.56
C GLY A 103 2.61 -34.53 12.99
N VAL A 104 3.64 -33.86 12.46
CA VAL A 104 5.06 -34.12 12.79
C VAL A 104 5.65 -33.04 13.73
N LEU A 105 5.18 -31.79 13.64
CA LEU A 105 5.66 -30.70 14.48
C LEU A 105 5.09 -30.77 15.91
N PRO A 106 5.91 -30.47 16.94
CA PRO A 106 5.41 -30.29 18.31
C PRO A 106 4.37 -29.15 18.37
N GLY A 107 3.29 -29.40 19.11
CA GLY A 107 2.03 -28.65 19.00
C GLY A 107 2.09 -27.12 19.21
N ILE A 108 3.16 -26.58 19.79
CA ILE A 108 3.32 -25.11 20.01
C ILE A 108 3.77 -24.39 18.73
N ILE A 109 4.56 -25.04 17.86
CA ILE A 109 5.06 -24.41 16.63
C ILE A 109 3.98 -24.42 15.55
N TYR A 110 3.12 -25.44 15.59
CA TYR A 110 2.07 -25.65 14.61
C TYR A 110 1.11 -24.46 14.43
N PRO A 111 0.59 -23.77 15.47
CA PRO A 111 -0.27 -22.59 15.29
C PRO A 111 0.47 -21.30 14.90
N ILE A 112 1.79 -21.20 15.14
CA ILE A 112 2.57 -20.00 14.82
C ILE A 112 2.66 -19.83 13.30
N ALA A 113 2.87 -20.93 12.57
CA ALA A 113 2.97 -20.93 11.12
C ALA A 113 1.71 -20.34 10.42
N PRO A 114 0.49 -20.86 10.61
CA PRO A 114 -0.71 -20.26 10.06
C PRO A 114 -0.98 -18.86 10.63
N GLY A 115 -0.60 -18.57 11.88
CA GLY A 115 -0.71 -17.24 12.45
C GLY A 115 0.12 -16.18 11.70
N THR A 116 1.37 -16.50 11.36
CA THR A 116 2.24 -15.59 10.60
C THR A 116 1.77 -15.42 9.15
N SER A 117 1.31 -16.50 8.51
CA SER A 117 0.72 -16.46 7.16
C SER A 117 -0.56 -15.61 7.12
N LEU A 118 -1.46 -15.82 8.09
CA LEU A 118 -2.68 -15.03 8.24
C LEU A 118 -2.34 -13.55 8.46
N MET A 119 -1.37 -13.24 9.32
CA MET A 119 -0.93 -11.87 9.54
C MET A 119 -0.45 -11.25 8.22
N ALA A 120 0.49 -11.88 7.52
CA ALA A 120 0.98 -11.38 6.24
C ALA A 120 -0.14 -11.19 5.20
N ALA A 121 -1.08 -12.13 5.11
CA ALA A 121 -2.24 -12.03 4.23
C ALA A 121 -3.11 -10.81 4.57
N VAL A 122 -3.40 -10.58 5.86
CA VAL A 122 -4.14 -9.39 6.33
C VAL A 122 -3.38 -8.10 5.97
N LEU A 123 -2.06 -8.09 6.12
CA LEU A 123 -1.25 -6.92 5.75
C LEU A 123 -1.36 -6.62 4.25
N PHE A 124 -1.23 -7.64 3.39
CA PHE A 124 -1.36 -7.45 1.94
C PHE A 124 -2.79 -7.05 1.54
N MET A 125 -3.81 -7.71 2.12
CA MET A 125 -5.23 -7.41 1.86
C MET A 125 -5.67 -6.03 2.34
N THR A 126 -4.93 -5.39 3.25
CA THR A 126 -5.24 -4.03 3.72
C THR A 126 -4.40 -2.98 3.00
N LEU A 127 -3.08 -3.17 2.96
CA LEU A 127 -2.15 -2.21 2.36
C LEU A 127 -2.35 -2.04 0.85
N LEU A 128 -2.44 -3.15 0.10
CA LEU A 128 -2.52 -3.09 -1.36
C LEU A 128 -3.81 -2.41 -1.84
N PRO A 129 -5.02 -2.77 -1.34
CA PRO A 129 -6.24 -2.06 -1.73
C PRO A 129 -6.25 -0.61 -1.28
N GLN A 130 -5.70 -0.30 -0.10
CA GLN A 130 -5.63 1.08 0.36
C GLN A 130 -4.73 1.93 -0.54
N ALA A 131 -3.58 1.40 -0.94
CA ALA A 131 -2.70 2.06 -1.89
C ALA A 131 -3.35 2.30 -3.26
N ALA A 132 -4.06 1.29 -3.77
CA ALA A 132 -4.76 1.40 -5.03
C ALA A 132 -5.95 2.38 -4.96
N ARG A 133 -6.66 2.44 -3.82
CA ARG A 133 -7.74 3.42 -3.56
C ARG A 133 -7.21 4.85 -3.54
N THR A 134 -6.05 5.12 -2.93
CA THR A 134 -5.42 6.46 -2.93
C THR A 134 -5.15 6.93 -4.36
N HIS A 135 -4.61 6.05 -5.22
CA HIS A 135 -4.41 6.35 -6.63
C HIS A 135 -5.72 6.57 -7.39
N ALA A 136 -6.74 5.74 -7.16
CA ALA A 136 -8.04 5.91 -7.79
C ALA A 136 -8.70 7.24 -7.41
N ASN A 137 -8.69 7.59 -6.12
CA ASN A 137 -9.27 8.85 -5.63
C ASN A 137 -8.53 10.07 -6.16
N SER A 138 -7.19 10.04 -6.17
CA SER A 138 -6.39 11.15 -6.68
C SER A 138 -6.57 11.34 -8.20
N SER A 139 -6.72 10.25 -8.96
CA SER A 139 -7.01 10.31 -10.40
C SER A 139 -8.40 10.89 -10.70
N ARG A 140 -9.42 10.52 -9.91
CA ARG A 140 -10.77 11.08 -10.01
C ARG A 140 -10.78 12.56 -9.69
N PHE A 141 -10.11 12.96 -8.61
CA PHE A 141 -9.95 14.37 -8.26
C PHE A 141 -9.33 15.17 -9.42
N LEU A 142 -8.24 14.69 -10.00
CA LEU A 142 -7.59 15.36 -11.12
C LEU A 142 -8.50 15.45 -12.36
N ALA A 143 -9.31 14.43 -12.64
CA ALA A 143 -10.31 14.49 -13.70
C ALA A 143 -11.37 15.57 -13.40
N SER A 144 -11.88 15.62 -12.17
CA SER A 144 -12.82 16.66 -11.71
C SER A 144 -12.22 18.07 -11.87
N VAL A 145 -10.98 18.27 -11.40
CA VAL A 145 -10.26 19.54 -11.50
C VAL A 145 -10.12 19.96 -12.96
N LYS A 146 -9.65 19.07 -13.84
CA LYS A 146 -9.45 19.38 -15.27
C LYS A 146 -10.74 19.81 -15.97
N ASN A 147 -11.88 19.24 -15.58
CA ASN A 147 -13.18 19.58 -16.16
C ASN A 147 -13.78 20.87 -15.58
N THR A 148 -13.38 21.30 -14.38
CA THR A 148 -14.03 22.41 -13.65
C THR A 148 -13.22 23.72 -13.67
N VAL A 149 -12.01 23.70 -14.22
CA VAL A 149 -11.09 24.83 -14.24
C VAL A 149 -11.20 25.57 -15.59
N ILE A 150 -11.43 26.88 -15.54
CA ILE A 150 -11.66 27.72 -16.73
C ILE A 150 -10.45 28.62 -17.04
N GLY A 151 -9.66 29.00 -16.02
CA GLY A 151 -8.54 29.92 -16.21
C GLY A 151 -7.35 29.29 -16.95
N LYS A 152 -6.80 29.97 -17.97
CA LYS A 152 -5.63 29.48 -18.75
C LYS A 152 -4.45 29.04 -17.85
N TYR A 153 -4.13 29.84 -16.83
CA TYR A 153 -3.06 29.51 -15.89
C TYR A 153 -3.40 28.28 -15.03
N GLU A 154 -4.62 28.23 -14.49
CA GLU A 154 -5.08 27.10 -13.67
C GLU A 154 -5.15 25.80 -14.49
N ILE A 155 -5.54 25.86 -15.77
CA ILE A 155 -5.54 24.72 -16.69
C ILE A 155 -4.10 24.20 -16.84
N LYS A 156 -3.12 25.09 -17.03
CA LYS A 156 -1.71 24.71 -17.16
C LYS A 156 -1.20 24.05 -15.88
N VAL A 157 -1.56 24.59 -14.71
CA VAL A 157 -1.22 23.99 -13.41
C VAL A 157 -1.90 22.62 -13.26
N ALA A 158 -3.20 22.50 -13.54
CA ALA A 158 -3.94 21.25 -13.44
C ALA A 158 -3.41 20.14 -14.37
N HIS A 159 -2.89 20.51 -15.54
CA HIS A 159 -2.24 19.55 -16.45
C HIS A 159 -0.86 19.10 -15.96
N SER A 160 -0.17 19.91 -15.16
CA SER A 160 1.13 19.56 -14.57
C SER A 160 1.00 18.62 -13.35
N LEU A 161 -0.17 18.56 -12.72
CA LEU A 161 -0.42 17.70 -11.58
C LEU A 161 -0.49 16.23 -12.00
N ARG A 162 0.11 15.35 -11.18
CA ARG A 162 0.12 13.89 -11.39
C ARG A 162 -0.67 13.20 -10.28
N PRO A 163 -1.31 12.06 -10.59
CA PRO A 163 -2.03 11.30 -9.57
C PRO A 163 -1.06 10.83 -8.48
N ILE A 164 -1.52 10.95 -7.25
CA ILE A 164 -0.81 10.56 -6.04
C ILE A 164 -1.09 9.08 -5.78
N GLY A 165 -0.06 8.27 -5.58
CA GLY A 165 -0.17 6.86 -5.24
C GLY A 165 1.16 6.33 -4.70
N ALA A 166 1.13 5.14 -4.10
CA ALA A 166 2.35 4.46 -3.67
C ALA A 166 3.08 3.88 -4.89
N GLU A 167 4.33 4.27 -5.07
CA GLU A 167 5.21 3.72 -6.11
C GLU A 167 6.00 2.54 -5.55
N CYS A 168 6.01 1.44 -6.30
CA CYS A 168 6.75 0.23 -5.99
C CYS A 168 8.02 0.18 -6.85
N GLY A 169 8.93 1.14 -6.70
CA GLY A 169 10.19 1.13 -7.44
C GLY A 169 10.03 1.14 -8.98
N PRO A 170 10.83 0.36 -9.74
CA PRO A 170 10.76 0.32 -11.21
C PRO A 170 9.44 -0.27 -11.74
N PHE A 171 8.65 -0.88 -10.86
CA PHE A 171 7.39 -1.52 -11.20
C PHE A 171 6.23 -0.53 -11.38
N GLY A 172 6.43 0.74 -10.98
CA GLY A 172 5.44 1.80 -11.12
C GLY A 172 4.45 1.88 -9.95
N ILE A 173 3.30 2.50 -10.21
CA ILE A 173 2.29 2.79 -9.18
C ILE A 173 1.39 1.57 -8.95
N ILE A 174 1.11 1.25 -7.68
CA ILE A 174 0.21 0.17 -7.29
C ILE A 174 -1.23 0.49 -7.74
N ARG A 175 -1.77 -0.33 -8.66
CA ARG A 175 -3.14 -0.21 -9.19
C ARG A 175 -4.02 -1.38 -8.72
N ASN A 176 -5.34 -1.26 -8.85
CA ASN A 176 -6.25 -2.37 -8.52
C ASN A 176 -5.94 -3.65 -9.32
N SER A 177 -5.50 -3.52 -10.57
CA SER A 177 -5.08 -4.65 -11.40
C SER A 177 -3.81 -5.35 -10.90
N TRP A 178 -2.95 -4.64 -10.16
CA TRP A 178 -1.80 -5.24 -9.49
C TRP A 178 -2.24 -6.09 -8.31
N VAL A 179 -3.19 -5.59 -7.52
CA VAL A 179 -3.72 -6.31 -6.35
C VAL A 179 -4.36 -7.63 -6.77
N SER A 180 -5.19 -7.63 -7.82
CA SER A 180 -5.82 -8.85 -8.31
C SER A 180 -4.79 -9.87 -8.82
N LYS A 181 -3.80 -9.41 -9.60
CA LYS A 181 -2.71 -10.27 -10.09
C LYS A 181 -1.86 -10.83 -8.96
N PHE A 182 -1.61 -10.03 -7.93
CA PHE A 182 -0.84 -10.45 -6.76
C PHE A 182 -1.56 -11.59 -6.03
N LEU A 183 -2.86 -11.44 -5.76
CA LEU A 183 -3.67 -12.49 -5.12
C LEU A 183 -3.76 -13.76 -5.97
N GLU A 184 -3.98 -13.61 -7.27
CA GLU A 184 -4.00 -14.74 -8.19
C GLU A 184 -2.67 -15.49 -8.19
N THR A 185 -1.55 -14.76 -8.19
CA THR A 185 -0.20 -15.33 -8.15
C THR A 185 0.07 -16.07 -6.85
N ASP A 186 -0.27 -15.49 -5.70
CA ASP A 186 -0.09 -16.09 -4.38
C ASP A 186 -0.90 -17.40 -4.23
N LEU A 187 -2.15 -17.38 -4.68
CA LEU A 187 -3.01 -18.57 -4.72
C LEU A 187 -2.44 -19.63 -5.66
N ASN A 188 -2.08 -19.25 -6.89
CA ASN A 188 -1.56 -20.20 -7.90
C ASN A 188 -0.26 -20.86 -7.44
N TYR A 189 0.66 -20.11 -6.82
CA TYR A 189 1.89 -20.70 -6.28
C TYR A 189 1.62 -21.59 -5.07
N THR A 190 0.69 -21.21 -4.19
CA THR A 190 0.28 -22.06 -3.07
C THR A 190 -0.35 -23.36 -3.57
N PHE A 191 -1.24 -23.31 -4.56
CA PHE A 191 -1.82 -24.50 -5.20
C PHE A 191 -0.77 -25.35 -5.92
N THR A 192 0.14 -24.73 -6.67
CA THR A 192 1.20 -25.46 -7.37
C THR A 192 2.12 -26.16 -6.37
N ALA A 193 2.55 -25.47 -5.31
CA ALA A 193 3.36 -26.04 -4.24
C ALA A 193 2.64 -27.17 -3.48
N LEU A 194 1.30 -27.19 -3.52
CA LEU A 194 0.46 -28.26 -2.99
C LEU A 194 0.32 -29.45 -3.95
N LEU A 195 0.21 -29.21 -5.26
CA LEU A 195 -0.06 -30.23 -6.28
C LEU A 195 1.20 -30.92 -6.83
N THR A 196 2.38 -30.34 -6.64
CA THR A 196 3.64 -30.89 -7.19
C THR A 196 4.11 -32.15 -6.43
N PHE A 197 3.36 -32.59 -5.40
CA PHE A 197 3.61 -33.79 -4.61
C PHE A 197 2.29 -34.41 -4.13
#